data_AF-A0A2N2JWG1-F1
#
_entry.id   AF-A0A2N2JWG1-F1
#
_cell.length_a   1.000
_cell.length_b   1.000
_cell.length_c   1.000
_cell.angle_alpha   90.00
_cell.angle_beta   90.00
_cell.angle_gamma   90.00
#
_symmetry.space_group_name_H-M   'P 1'
#
loop_
_entity.id
_entity.type
_entity.pdbx_description
1 polymer ?
#
loop_
_entity_poly.entity_id
_entity_poly.type
_entity_poly.pdbx_seq_one_letter_code
_entity_poly.pdbx_strand_id
1 'polypeptide(L)'
;MGKSFVAFILLVAMTIPAGGQAAECQLPPFLPEYYAPAFTINGARLLPIGNKETNGVEQFAYLTADQRYALSVERIQCDRPRCLALFGNLQGYLSKEVKAKDGTVLELTRSDLSARVLERGTAKTVFSYILPGSTIIWTYSTTASDAGIAKMFNTIKSFANRQRCEQSFDDNVGMGFWGPQVHEYARQLMQEGEKQEALRILRRLVTTSPSNFDAHMDLIGITSDANEAKNSARVVFKNSEDPLLLLKVARLLNVPEPGSESPPFLTSEDKGLQLILVPLPPCNIQFLQDAAAIYEQITKIPVKIRKLRTDWSLRSPDRIFRQRDIQAFLTQEMKDKLDFKEWDKQRYVRALREVAESQNPMSAYHIRKLIDNLEKEPGQYEVAPYLGWFCRELKNYRSADSRTMYVGVTEVNIFSGDNNFVFSLHGGVEGLQASILSYKMMMAKTLSEEYESRPRLAERIAKELVPASLKTLGIPRSSDPKCPYSYSSGVERLDQKGLILSEQVEKEIDRFR
;
A
#
# COMPACT_ATOMS: atom_id res chain seq x y z
N MET A 1 5.94 27.28 -27.34
CA MET A 1 4.98 28.29 -26.84
C MET A 1 4.49 27.86 -25.46
N GLY A 2 5.29 28.11 -24.42
CA GLY A 2 4.94 27.81 -23.03
C GLY A 2 4.89 29.10 -22.24
N LYS A 3 3.72 29.72 -22.12
CA LYS A 3 3.49 30.77 -21.14
C LYS A 3 3.00 30.08 -19.87
N SER A 4 3.75 30.29 -18.78
CA SER A 4 3.47 29.80 -17.43
C SER A 4 1.99 29.89 -17.06
N PHE A 5 1.35 28.75 -16.86
CA PHE A 5 -0.01 28.63 -16.31
C PHE A 5 -0.04 28.84 -14.77
N VAL A 6 1.11 29.16 -14.17
CA VAL A 6 1.28 29.33 -12.72
C VAL A 6 1.24 30.80 -12.37
N ALA A 7 0.04 31.39 -12.38
CA ALA A 7 -0.20 32.73 -11.84
C ALA A 7 -1.71 32.99 -11.60
N PHE A 8 -2.45 32.09 -10.95
CA PHE A 8 -3.84 32.39 -10.60
C PHE A 8 -4.28 31.96 -9.20
N ILE A 9 -3.36 31.90 -8.24
CA ILE A 9 -3.73 32.23 -6.85
C ILE A 9 -3.53 33.74 -6.72
N LEU A 10 -4.46 34.49 -7.33
CA LEU A 10 -4.47 35.94 -7.25
C LEU A 10 -4.91 36.28 -5.82
N LEU A 11 -3.94 36.64 -4.98
CA LEU A 11 -4.16 37.37 -3.74
C LEU A 11 -5.00 38.60 -4.06
N VAL A 12 -6.32 38.54 -3.82
CA VAL A 12 -7.15 39.73 -3.90
C VAL A 12 -7.03 40.44 -2.56
N ALA A 13 -6.44 41.63 -2.58
CA ALA A 13 -6.73 42.66 -1.61
C ALA A 13 -8.23 42.97 -1.74
N MET A 14 -9.03 42.57 -0.75
CA MET A 14 -10.48 42.77 -0.78
C MET A 14 -10.79 44.27 -0.64
N THR A 15 -11.25 44.90 -1.71
CA THR A 15 -11.96 46.18 -1.64
C THR A 15 -13.46 45.90 -1.57
N ILE A 16 -14.09 46.20 -0.44
CA ILE A 16 -15.48 45.85 -0.12
C ILE A 16 -16.40 47.03 -0.46
N PRO A 17 -17.48 46.84 -1.24
CA PRO A 17 -18.61 47.77 -1.26
C PRO A 17 -19.52 47.49 -0.05
N ALA A 18 -19.84 48.53 0.71
CA ALA A 18 -20.80 48.46 1.81
C ALA A 18 -22.23 48.47 1.24
N GLY A 19 -22.97 47.39 1.42
CA GLY A 19 -24.37 47.31 1.03
C GLY A 19 -25.03 46.04 1.58
N GLY A 20 -25.69 46.16 2.72
CA GLY A 20 -26.37 45.06 3.39
C GLY A 20 -27.74 44.75 2.77
N GLN A 21 -27.90 43.52 2.30
CA GLN A 21 -29.15 42.77 2.35
C GLN A 21 -28.81 41.36 2.83
N ALA A 22 -29.75 40.70 3.51
CA ALA A 22 -29.61 39.31 3.95
C ALA A 22 -29.56 38.39 2.72
N ALA A 23 -28.37 38.28 2.12
CA ALA A 23 -28.14 37.44 0.96
C ALA A 23 -28.29 35.96 1.36
N GLU A 24 -29.16 35.24 0.66
CA GLU A 24 -29.13 33.78 0.69
C GLU A 24 -27.74 33.31 0.27
N CYS A 25 -27.18 32.31 0.95
CA CYS A 25 -25.88 31.75 0.59
C CYS A 25 -26.02 31.05 -0.77
N GLN A 26 -25.57 31.73 -1.81
CA GLN A 26 -25.54 31.21 -3.17
C GLN A 26 -24.31 30.31 -3.33
N LEU A 27 -24.53 29.02 -3.55
CA LEU A 27 -23.47 28.07 -3.88
C LEU A 27 -22.89 28.36 -5.27
N PRO A 28 -21.60 28.06 -5.51
CA PRO A 28 -21.05 28.02 -6.85
C PRO A 28 -21.90 27.05 -7.71
N PRO A 29 -22.31 27.41 -8.94
CA PRO A 29 -23.17 26.57 -9.77
C PRO A 29 -22.59 25.19 -10.10
N PHE A 30 -21.27 25.05 -10.01
CA PHE A 30 -20.56 23.79 -10.24
C PHE A 30 -20.50 22.87 -9.02
N LEU A 31 -20.93 23.34 -7.84
CA LEU A 31 -21.03 22.53 -6.63
C LEU A 31 -22.46 22.02 -6.45
N PRO A 32 -22.65 20.71 -6.25
CA PRO A 32 -23.93 20.17 -5.80
C PRO A 32 -24.41 20.76 -4.46
N GLU A 33 -25.72 20.75 -4.24
CA GLU A 33 -26.37 21.34 -3.05
C GLU A 33 -25.84 20.76 -1.73
N TYR A 34 -25.42 19.50 -1.71
CA TYR A 34 -24.89 18.87 -0.50
C TYR A 34 -23.58 19.49 0.00
N TYR A 35 -22.94 20.38 -0.78
CA TYR A 35 -21.82 21.19 -0.28
C TYR A 35 -22.25 22.36 0.62
N ALA A 36 -23.55 22.69 0.72
CA ALA A 36 -24.06 23.80 1.54
C ALA A 36 -23.49 23.85 2.98
N PRO A 37 -23.33 22.73 3.72
CA PRO A 37 -22.76 22.76 5.05
C PRO A 37 -21.32 23.29 5.12
N ALA A 38 -20.54 23.19 4.04
CA ALA A 38 -19.17 23.71 3.97
C ALA A 38 -19.11 25.26 3.95
N PHE A 39 -20.26 25.93 3.77
CA PHE A 39 -20.39 27.39 3.77
C PHE A 39 -20.84 27.94 5.13
N THR A 40 -20.71 27.13 6.20
CA THR A 40 -20.95 27.54 7.57
C THR A 40 -19.77 27.14 8.45
N ILE A 41 -19.21 28.09 9.20
CA ILE A 41 -18.08 27.86 10.11
C ILE A 41 -18.43 28.39 11.50
N ASN A 42 -18.31 27.53 12.52
CA ASN A 42 -18.61 27.88 13.92
C ASN A 42 -20.00 28.55 14.09
N GLY A 43 -20.99 28.11 13.31
CA GLY A 43 -22.35 28.67 13.29
C GLY A 43 -22.50 29.97 12.47
N ALA A 44 -21.41 30.57 12.00
CA ALA A 44 -21.45 31.75 11.13
C ALA A 44 -21.54 31.33 9.65
N ARG A 45 -22.49 31.93 8.93
CA ARG A 45 -22.69 31.71 7.49
C ARG A 45 -21.70 32.53 6.67
N LEU A 46 -21.10 31.91 5.66
CA LEU A 46 -20.26 32.58 4.66
C LEU A 46 -21.17 33.19 3.58
N LEU A 47 -21.10 34.50 3.42
CA LEU A 47 -21.91 35.26 2.44
C LEU A 47 -21.09 35.50 1.17
N PRO A 48 -21.69 35.38 -0.03
CA PRO A 48 -20.99 35.61 -1.27
C PRO A 48 -20.54 37.08 -1.38
N ILE A 49 -19.27 37.30 -1.75
CA ILE A 49 -18.72 38.64 -1.99
C ILE A 49 -18.45 38.89 -3.49
N GLY A 50 -18.38 37.84 -4.29
CA GLY A 50 -18.24 37.94 -5.73
C GLY A 50 -17.76 36.66 -6.39
N ASN A 51 -17.87 36.63 -7.71
CA ASN A 51 -17.36 35.57 -8.55
C ASN A 51 -16.60 36.17 -9.74
N LYS A 52 -15.64 35.41 -10.27
CA LYS A 52 -14.93 35.76 -11.50
C LYS A 52 -14.57 34.50 -12.27
N GLU A 53 -14.49 34.63 -13.59
CA GLU A 53 -13.96 33.59 -14.46
C GLU A 53 -12.76 34.16 -15.22
N THR A 54 -11.63 33.46 -15.17
CA THR A 54 -10.42 33.91 -15.89
C THR A 54 -9.60 32.71 -16.32
N ASN A 55 -9.23 32.64 -17.61
CA ASN A 55 -8.42 31.54 -18.18
C ASN A 55 -8.97 30.14 -17.89
N GLY A 56 -10.30 29.98 -17.85
CA GLY A 56 -10.96 28.70 -17.56
C GLY A 56 -10.94 28.29 -16.08
N VAL A 57 -10.63 29.21 -15.18
CA VAL A 57 -10.81 29.05 -13.73
C VAL A 57 -12.06 29.81 -13.31
N GLU A 58 -13.05 29.08 -12.81
CA GLU A 58 -14.24 29.64 -12.17
C GLU A 58 -13.95 29.83 -10.68
N GLN A 59 -13.98 31.06 -10.16
CA GLN A 59 -13.70 31.36 -8.75
C GLN A 59 -14.87 32.07 -8.10
N PHE A 60 -15.26 31.58 -6.92
CA PHE A 60 -16.25 32.19 -6.04
C PHE A 60 -15.59 32.53 -4.71
N ALA A 61 -15.95 33.67 -4.12
CA ALA A 61 -15.41 34.15 -2.86
C ALA A 61 -16.52 34.49 -1.88
N TYR A 62 -16.27 34.19 -0.61
CA TYR A 62 -17.21 34.33 0.49
C TYR A 62 -16.54 34.88 1.74
N LEU A 63 -17.32 35.57 2.58
CA LEU A 63 -16.86 36.17 3.82
C LEU A 63 -17.96 36.10 4.89
N THR A 64 -17.59 35.93 6.16
CA THR A 64 -18.53 36.11 7.27
C THR A 64 -18.83 37.59 7.50
N ALA A 65 -19.98 37.89 8.10
CA ALA A 65 -20.38 39.28 8.39
C ALA A 65 -19.37 40.02 9.29
N ASP A 66 -18.71 39.30 10.21
CA ASP A 66 -17.66 39.82 11.08
C ASP A 66 -16.26 39.83 10.43
N GLN A 67 -16.16 39.42 9.17
CA GLN A 67 -14.95 39.37 8.35
C GLN A 67 -13.81 38.51 8.92
N ARG A 68 -14.08 37.67 9.92
CA ARG A 68 -13.06 36.82 10.54
C ARG A 68 -12.68 35.61 9.70
N TYR A 69 -13.60 35.19 8.83
CA TYR A 69 -13.44 33.99 8.01
C TYR A 69 -13.75 34.29 6.56
N ALA A 70 -12.85 33.89 5.67
CA ALA A 70 -13.02 33.96 4.24
C ALA A 70 -12.87 32.58 3.61
N LEU A 71 -13.63 32.34 2.54
CA LEU A 71 -13.55 31.13 1.73
C LEU A 71 -13.47 31.52 0.27
N SER A 72 -12.54 30.91 -0.45
CA SER A 72 -12.58 30.88 -1.91
C SER A 72 -12.71 29.46 -2.40
N VAL A 73 -13.56 29.27 -3.40
CA VAL A 73 -13.75 28.00 -4.10
C VAL A 73 -13.46 28.21 -5.56
N GLU A 74 -12.51 27.44 -6.08
CA GLU A 74 -12.06 27.51 -7.47
C GLU A 74 -12.34 26.16 -8.14
N ARG A 75 -12.83 26.20 -9.38
CA ARG A 75 -12.93 25.03 -10.25
C ARG A 75 -12.11 25.25 -11.49
N ILE A 76 -11.33 24.23 -11.85
CA ILE A 76 -10.62 24.14 -13.11
C ILE A 76 -11.14 22.93 -13.86
N GLN A 77 -11.83 23.15 -14.98
CA GLN A 77 -12.31 22.06 -15.83
C GLN A 77 -11.12 21.41 -16.55
N CYS A 78 -11.00 20.09 -16.45
CA CYS A 78 -9.89 19.34 -17.03
C CYS A 78 -10.27 17.88 -17.31
N ASP A 79 -9.67 17.29 -18.32
CA ASP A 79 -9.64 15.83 -18.43
C ASP A 79 -8.64 15.24 -17.41
N ARG A 80 -8.70 13.92 -17.20
CA ARG A 80 -7.89 13.25 -16.18
C ARG A 80 -6.36 13.53 -16.32
N PRO A 81 -5.71 13.38 -17.49
CA PRO A 81 -4.29 13.71 -17.63
C PRO A 81 -3.98 15.17 -17.30
N ARG A 82 -4.81 16.11 -17.77
CA ARG A 82 -4.64 17.53 -17.49
C ARG A 82 -4.86 17.85 -16.01
N CYS A 83 -5.83 17.22 -15.34
CA CYS A 83 -6.05 17.40 -13.91
C CYS A 83 -4.83 16.94 -13.10
N LEU A 84 -4.20 15.81 -13.46
CA LEU A 84 -2.97 15.34 -12.81
C LEU A 84 -1.82 16.34 -13.00
N ALA A 85 -1.67 16.89 -14.20
CA ALA A 85 -0.65 17.91 -14.47
C ALA A 85 -0.91 19.21 -13.68
N LEU A 86 -2.17 19.67 -13.61
CA LEU A 86 -2.57 20.84 -12.82
C LEU A 86 -2.31 20.62 -11.33
N PHE A 87 -2.62 19.41 -10.82
CA PHE A 87 -2.37 19.05 -9.43
C PHE A 87 -0.87 19.03 -9.12
N GLY A 88 -0.02 18.51 -10.01
CA GLY A 88 1.43 18.59 -9.87
C GLY A 88 1.96 20.04 -9.86
N ASN A 89 1.40 20.91 -10.71
CA ASN A 89 1.73 22.34 -10.68
C ASN A 89 1.30 23.01 -9.36
N LEU A 90 0.12 22.67 -8.84
CA LEU A 90 -0.37 23.16 -7.57
C LEU A 90 0.51 22.69 -6.40
N GLN A 91 0.93 21.43 -6.41
CA GLN A 91 1.89 20.91 -5.43
C GLN A 91 3.18 21.73 -5.45
N GLY A 92 3.73 22.00 -6.64
CA GLY A 92 4.93 22.82 -6.80
C GLY A 92 4.75 24.25 -6.30
N TYR A 93 3.60 24.87 -6.55
CA TYR A 93 3.26 26.20 -6.03
C TYR A 93 3.12 26.19 -4.50
N LEU A 94 2.29 25.31 -3.94
CA LEU A 94 2.07 25.25 -2.50
C LEU A 94 3.34 24.87 -1.74
N SER A 95 4.21 24.05 -2.32
CA SER A 95 5.53 23.75 -1.73
C SER A 95 6.37 25.02 -1.54
N LYS A 96 6.33 25.96 -2.50
CA LYS A 96 7.02 27.27 -2.37
C LYS A 96 6.37 28.15 -1.32
N GLU A 97 5.03 28.24 -1.32
CA GLU A 97 4.29 29.04 -0.34
C GLU A 97 4.49 28.54 1.09
N VAL A 98 4.38 27.22 1.29
CA VAL A 98 4.61 26.57 2.59
C VAL A 98 6.02 26.86 3.08
N LYS A 99 7.03 26.77 2.20
CA LYS A 99 8.41 27.11 2.59
C LYS A 99 8.57 28.59 2.93
N ALA A 100 8.00 29.49 2.15
CA ALA A 100 8.14 30.93 2.34
C ALA A 100 7.42 31.46 3.59
N LYS A 101 6.37 30.76 4.04
CA LYS A 101 5.46 31.20 5.11
C LYS A 101 5.45 30.27 6.33
N ASP A 102 6.50 29.45 6.47
CA ASP A 102 6.64 28.46 7.55
C ASP A 102 5.35 27.63 7.78
N GLY A 103 4.80 27.14 6.68
CA GLY A 103 3.55 26.40 6.66
C GLY A 103 3.71 24.92 7.00
N THR A 104 2.64 24.16 6.81
CA THR A 104 2.63 22.71 7.02
C THR A 104 1.79 22.01 5.96
N VAL A 105 2.35 20.95 5.36
CA VAL A 105 1.57 20.00 4.53
C VAL A 105 0.85 19.03 5.46
N LEU A 106 -0.48 18.96 5.34
CA LEU A 106 -1.37 18.17 6.19
C LEU A 106 -1.72 16.82 5.55
N GLU A 107 -2.05 16.82 4.26
CA GLU A 107 -2.36 15.62 3.49
C GLU A 107 -1.77 15.72 2.09
N LEU A 108 -1.23 14.61 1.59
CA LEU A 108 -0.75 14.50 0.22
C LEU A 108 -0.96 13.06 -0.27
N THR A 109 -1.91 12.88 -1.17
CA THR A 109 -2.18 11.63 -1.89
C THR A 109 -2.04 11.85 -3.40
N ARG A 110 -2.40 10.85 -4.21
CA ARG A 110 -2.42 10.99 -5.68
C ARG A 110 -3.52 11.94 -6.18
N SER A 111 -4.55 12.20 -5.38
CA SER A 111 -5.73 13.00 -5.78
C SER A 111 -6.08 14.13 -4.83
N ASP A 112 -5.55 14.12 -3.62
CA ASP A 112 -5.94 15.02 -2.53
C ASP A 112 -4.69 15.69 -1.96
N LEU A 113 -4.77 17.00 -1.78
CA LEU A 113 -3.70 17.82 -1.23
C LEU A 113 -4.28 18.80 -0.22
N SER A 114 -3.67 18.89 0.95
CA SER A 114 -4.02 19.84 1.99
C SER A 114 -2.77 20.47 2.56
N ALA A 115 -2.71 21.79 2.59
CA ALA A 115 -1.60 22.54 3.15
C ALA A 115 -2.08 23.80 3.88
N ARG A 116 -1.35 24.18 4.91
CA ARG A 116 -1.60 25.36 5.73
C ARG A 116 -0.41 26.30 5.68
N VAL A 117 -0.66 27.60 5.61
CA VAL A 117 0.36 28.66 5.70
C VAL A 117 -0.13 29.79 6.59
N LEU A 118 0.78 30.53 7.23
CA LEU A 118 0.46 31.71 8.01
C LEU A 118 0.94 32.96 7.26
N GLU A 119 0.04 33.90 6.98
CA GLU A 119 0.35 35.12 6.25
C GLU A 119 -0.18 36.34 6.99
N ARG A 120 0.74 37.17 7.53
CA ARG A 120 0.41 38.45 8.20
C ARG A 120 -0.68 38.33 9.28
N GLY A 121 -0.63 37.26 10.08
CA GLY A 121 -1.61 36.99 11.13
C GLY A 121 -2.90 36.30 10.64
N THR A 122 -3.01 35.98 9.36
CA THR A 122 -4.10 35.19 8.79
C THR A 122 -3.61 33.77 8.50
N ALA A 123 -4.22 32.77 9.13
CA ALA A 123 -3.99 31.37 8.76
C ALA A 123 -4.78 31.06 7.49
N LYS A 124 -4.09 30.50 6.49
CA LYS A 124 -4.69 30.05 5.23
C LYS A 124 -4.54 28.54 5.11
N THR A 125 -5.63 27.85 4.82
CA THR A 125 -5.61 26.41 4.56
C THR A 125 -6.17 26.17 3.16
N VAL A 126 -5.38 25.51 2.32
CA VAL A 126 -5.71 25.16 0.94
C VAL A 126 -5.99 23.66 0.88
N PHE A 127 -7.14 23.30 0.31
CA PHE A 127 -7.51 21.93 0.01
C PHE A 127 -7.71 21.80 -1.50
N SER A 128 -7.19 20.74 -2.10
CA SER A 128 -7.37 20.47 -3.52
C SER A 128 -7.76 19.02 -3.72
N TYR A 129 -8.82 18.82 -4.50
CA TYR A 129 -9.38 17.52 -4.82
C TYR A 129 -9.48 17.38 -6.34
N ILE A 130 -8.83 16.35 -6.88
CA ILE A 130 -9.07 15.93 -8.26
C ILE A 130 -10.39 15.17 -8.33
N LEU A 131 -11.23 15.53 -9.29
CA LEU A 131 -12.50 14.88 -9.64
C LEU A 131 -12.41 14.31 -11.08
N PRO A 132 -13.34 13.44 -11.51
CA PRO A 132 -13.32 12.87 -12.87
C PRO A 132 -13.16 13.88 -14.02
N GLY A 133 -13.76 15.08 -13.92
CA GLY A 133 -13.72 16.10 -14.97
C GLY A 133 -13.22 17.48 -14.52
N SER A 134 -12.67 17.60 -13.31
CA SER A 134 -12.20 18.89 -12.81
C SER A 134 -11.24 18.76 -11.64
N THR A 135 -10.58 19.85 -11.28
CA THR A 135 -9.93 20.02 -9.99
C THR A 135 -10.65 21.12 -9.23
N ILE A 136 -11.03 20.86 -7.99
CA ILE A 136 -11.65 21.86 -7.10
C ILE A 136 -10.65 22.22 -6.01
N ILE A 137 -10.41 23.52 -5.86
CA ILE A 137 -9.51 24.08 -4.85
C ILE A 137 -10.33 24.94 -3.89
N TRP A 138 -10.19 24.67 -2.60
CA TRP A 138 -10.82 25.39 -1.51
C TRP A 138 -9.73 26.12 -0.74
N THR A 139 -9.77 27.45 -0.72
CA THR A 139 -8.85 28.27 0.06
C THR A 139 -9.61 28.93 1.20
N TYR A 140 -9.39 28.43 2.40
CA TYR A 140 -9.96 29.00 3.61
C TYR A 140 -8.95 29.92 4.29
N SER A 141 -9.40 31.08 4.76
CA SER A 141 -8.57 32.05 5.49
C SER A 141 -9.25 32.47 6.79
N THR A 142 -8.51 32.54 7.89
CA THR A 142 -9.01 33.00 9.19
C THR A 142 -8.01 33.90 9.91
N THR A 143 -8.51 34.94 10.56
CA THR A 143 -7.76 35.73 11.56
C THR A 143 -8.12 35.36 12.99
N ALA A 144 -9.07 34.44 13.17
CA ALA A 144 -9.55 33.92 14.44
C ALA A 144 -9.03 32.50 14.70
N SER A 145 -9.55 31.84 15.74
CA SER A 145 -9.22 30.45 16.07
C SER A 145 -9.53 29.50 14.90
N ASP A 146 -8.63 28.55 14.69
CA ASP A 146 -8.76 27.48 13.69
C ASP A 146 -9.64 26.31 14.15
N ALA A 147 -10.22 26.41 15.35
CA ALA A 147 -11.20 25.46 15.84
C ALA A 147 -12.37 25.37 14.83
N GLY A 148 -12.53 24.21 14.19
CA GLY A 148 -13.56 23.96 13.17
C GLY A 148 -13.02 23.68 11.77
N ILE A 149 -11.80 24.13 11.42
CA ILE A 149 -11.23 23.92 10.08
C ILE A 149 -11.02 22.43 9.79
N ALA A 150 -10.51 21.66 10.76
CA ALA A 150 -10.32 20.22 10.62
C ALA A 150 -11.65 19.48 10.36
N LYS A 151 -12.74 19.92 11.02
CA LYS A 151 -14.08 19.36 10.78
C LYS A 151 -14.56 19.68 9.37
N MET A 152 -14.44 20.95 8.96
CA MET A 152 -14.80 21.40 7.62
C MET A 152 -13.99 20.67 6.54
N PHE A 153 -12.70 20.41 6.77
CA PHE A 153 -11.86 19.61 5.89
C PHE A 153 -12.44 18.21 5.68
N ASN A 154 -12.74 17.49 6.75
CA ASN A 154 -13.33 16.16 6.67
C ASN A 154 -14.68 16.19 5.94
N THR A 155 -15.48 17.24 6.17
CA THR A 155 -16.77 17.45 5.47
C THR A 155 -16.57 17.66 3.96
N ILE A 156 -15.65 18.54 3.54
CA ILE A 156 -15.37 18.80 2.13
C ILE A 156 -14.81 17.55 1.45
N LYS A 157 -13.89 16.82 2.11
CA LYS A 157 -13.35 15.55 1.59
C LYS A 157 -14.46 14.53 1.36
N SER A 158 -15.38 14.39 2.32
CA SER A 158 -16.59 13.56 2.20
C SER A 158 -17.41 13.94 0.96
N PHE A 159 -17.67 15.24 0.75
CA PHE A 159 -18.43 15.71 -0.40
C PHE A 159 -17.68 15.50 -1.73
N ALA A 160 -16.36 15.66 -1.74
CA ALA A 160 -15.54 15.35 -2.90
C ALA A 160 -15.59 13.85 -3.24
N ASN A 161 -15.55 12.97 -2.24
CA ASN A 161 -15.70 11.53 -2.42
C ASN A 161 -17.10 11.15 -2.94
N ARG A 162 -18.15 11.78 -2.41
CA ARG A 162 -19.52 11.66 -2.94
C ARG A 162 -19.57 12.07 -4.42
N GLN A 163 -19.01 13.22 -4.76
CA GLN A 163 -19.02 13.73 -6.13
C GLN A 163 -18.22 12.83 -7.09
N ARG A 164 -17.09 12.27 -6.66
CA ARG A 164 -16.35 11.26 -7.42
C ARG A 164 -17.23 10.06 -7.71
N CYS A 165 -17.91 9.53 -6.69
CA CYS A 165 -18.83 8.40 -6.82
C CYS A 165 -19.99 8.71 -7.79
N GLU A 166 -20.68 9.84 -7.64
CA GLU A 166 -21.80 10.23 -8.50
C GLU A 166 -21.36 10.39 -9.97
N GLN A 167 -20.23 11.06 -10.21
CA GLN A 167 -19.72 11.30 -11.57
C GLN A 167 -19.12 10.06 -12.22
N SER A 168 -18.64 9.09 -11.44
CA SER A 168 -18.10 7.85 -11.98
C SER A 168 -19.08 6.69 -11.98
N PHE A 169 -20.27 6.80 -11.37
CA PHE A 169 -21.13 5.65 -11.05
C PHE A 169 -21.40 4.73 -12.26
N ASP A 170 -21.65 5.32 -13.42
CA ASP A 170 -21.96 4.60 -14.66
C ASP A 170 -20.72 4.27 -15.51
N ASP A 171 -19.54 4.79 -15.16
CA ASP A 171 -18.26 4.51 -15.82
C ASP A 171 -17.44 3.49 -15.04
N ASN A 172 -17.30 2.28 -15.59
CA ASN A 172 -16.50 1.21 -14.97
C ASN A 172 -15.04 1.64 -14.73
N VAL A 173 -14.45 2.42 -15.66
CA VAL A 173 -13.05 2.85 -15.56
C VAL A 173 -12.92 3.90 -14.46
N GLY A 174 -13.83 4.86 -14.42
CA GLY A 174 -13.94 5.86 -13.37
C GLY A 174 -14.13 5.24 -11.98
N MET A 175 -15.09 4.32 -11.83
CA MET A 175 -15.33 3.62 -10.56
C MET A 175 -14.09 2.88 -10.06
N GLY A 176 -13.39 2.19 -10.97
CA GLY A 176 -12.13 1.51 -10.65
C GLY A 176 -11.05 2.48 -10.17
N PHE A 177 -10.84 3.57 -10.92
CA PHE A 177 -9.82 4.55 -10.60
C PHE A 177 -10.05 5.27 -9.26
N TRP A 178 -11.31 5.59 -8.95
CA TRP A 178 -11.71 6.26 -7.70
C TRP A 178 -12.08 5.29 -6.58
N GLY A 179 -11.79 4.00 -6.75
CA GLY A 179 -12.24 2.93 -5.84
C GLY A 179 -12.01 3.22 -4.35
N PRO A 180 -10.81 3.67 -3.91
CA PRO A 180 -10.57 4.01 -2.51
C PRO A 180 -11.48 5.13 -1.98
N GLN A 181 -11.65 6.21 -2.75
CA GLN A 181 -12.48 7.37 -2.38
C GLN A 181 -13.97 7.00 -2.37
N VAL A 182 -14.43 6.21 -3.34
CA VAL A 182 -15.79 5.71 -3.41
C VAL A 182 -16.09 4.79 -2.23
N HIS A 183 -15.12 3.97 -1.83
CA HIS A 183 -15.22 3.12 -0.65
C HIS A 183 -15.33 3.92 0.65
N GLU A 184 -14.50 4.96 0.81
CA GLU A 184 -14.61 5.89 1.95
C GLU A 184 -16.01 6.51 2.04
N TYR A 185 -16.59 6.92 0.90
CA TYR A 185 -17.96 7.45 0.87
C TYR A 185 -19.01 6.40 1.26
N ALA A 186 -18.89 5.16 0.79
CA ALA A 186 -19.80 4.10 1.17
C ALA A 186 -19.77 3.82 2.69
N ARG A 187 -18.57 3.84 3.31
CA ARG A 187 -18.42 3.71 4.77
C ARG A 187 -19.06 4.86 5.53
N GLN A 188 -18.98 6.08 5.01
CA GLN A 188 -19.65 7.23 5.60
C GLN A 188 -21.18 7.03 5.58
N LEU A 189 -21.76 6.64 4.45
CA LEU A 189 -23.20 6.34 4.36
C LEU A 189 -23.62 5.27 5.37
N MET A 190 -22.79 4.25 5.60
CA MET A 190 -23.04 3.25 6.64
C MET A 190 -23.06 3.85 8.05
N GLN A 191 -22.16 4.79 8.35
CA GLN A 191 -22.12 5.49 9.65
C GLN A 191 -23.32 6.43 9.84
N GLU A 192 -23.81 7.02 8.76
CA GLU A 192 -24.99 7.90 8.74
C GLU A 192 -26.32 7.12 8.77
N GLY A 193 -26.28 5.79 8.64
CA GLY A 193 -27.46 4.92 8.64
C GLY A 193 -28.09 4.68 7.26
N GLU A 194 -27.52 5.26 6.21
CA GLU A 194 -27.97 5.17 4.81
C GLU A 194 -27.57 3.84 4.14
N LYS A 195 -27.99 2.72 4.76
CA LYS A 195 -27.54 1.37 4.40
C LYS A 195 -27.85 0.97 2.96
N GLN A 196 -29.01 1.36 2.43
CA GLN A 196 -29.41 0.97 1.06
C GLN A 196 -28.54 1.63 0.00
N GLU A 197 -28.20 2.89 0.20
CA GLU A 197 -27.33 3.62 -0.72
C GLU A 197 -25.88 3.12 -0.61
N ALA A 198 -25.39 2.88 0.60
CA ALA A 198 -24.10 2.23 0.81
C ALA A 198 -24.03 0.86 0.10
N LEU A 199 -25.09 0.04 0.21
CA LEU A 199 -25.18 -1.25 -0.45
C LEU A 199 -25.15 -1.13 -1.98
N ARG A 200 -25.90 -0.17 -2.54
CA ARG A 200 -25.90 0.13 -3.98
C ARG A 200 -24.50 0.48 -4.48
N ILE A 201 -23.78 1.33 -3.75
CA ILE A 201 -22.42 1.75 -4.09
C ILE A 201 -21.42 0.61 -3.94
N LEU A 202 -21.45 -0.13 -2.84
CA LEU A 202 -20.54 -1.25 -2.60
C LEU A 202 -20.69 -2.34 -3.67
N ARG A 203 -21.92 -2.68 -4.07
CA ARG A 203 -22.19 -3.61 -5.20
C ARG A 203 -21.50 -3.18 -6.49
N ARG A 204 -21.63 -1.89 -6.82
CA ARG A 204 -21.00 -1.33 -8.01
C ARG A 204 -19.48 -1.32 -7.88
N LEU A 205 -18.97 -0.96 -6.71
CA LEU A 205 -17.55 -0.89 -6.41
C LEU A 205 -16.89 -2.27 -6.50
N VAL A 206 -17.42 -3.31 -5.85
CA VAL A 206 -16.81 -4.65 -5.89
C VAL A 206 -16.85 -5.28 -7.28
N THR A 207 -17.80 -4.87 -8.13
CA THR A 207 -17.86 -5.32 -9.52
C THR A 207 -16.78 -4.67 -10.38
N THR A 208 -16.44 -3.41 -10.11
CA THR A 208 -15.46 -2.62 -10.90
C THR A 208 -14.05 -2.65 -10.30
N SER A 209 -13.94 -2.95 -9.00
CA SER A 209 -12.71 -3.06 -8.21
C SER A 209 -12.72 -4.36 -7.37
N PRO A 210 -12.72 -5.55 -8.01
CA PRO A 210 -12.85 -6.85 -7.33
C PRO A 210 -11.69 -7.20 -6.37
N SER A 211 -10.61 -6.44 -6.43
CA SER A 211 -9.45 -6.53 -5.55
C SER A 211 -9.55 -5.66 -4.29
N ASN A 212 -10.59 -4.82 -4.16
CA ASN A 212 -10.84 -4.07 -2.92
C ASN A 212 -11.53 -4.99 -1.90
N PHE A 213 -10.72 -5.79 -1.20
CA PHE A 213 -11.24 -6.78 -0.24
C PHE A 213 -11.93 -6.16 0.96
N ASP A 214 -11.53 -4.98 1.40
CA ASP A 214 -12.25 -4.28 2.45
C ASP A 214 -13.66 -3.88 2.00
N ALA A 215 -13.85 -3.46 0.75
CA ALA A 215 -15.19 -3.19 0.20
C ALA A 215 -16.05 -4.47 0.11
N HIS A 216 -15.44 -5.62 -0.22
CA HIS A 216 -16.13 -6.91 -0.12
C HIS A 216 -16.54 -7.25 1.31
N MET A 217 -15.67 -6.99 2.30
CA MET A 217 -15.99 -7.23 3.71
C MET A 217 -17.10 -6.31 4.22
N ASP A 218 -17.09 -5.04 3.82
CA ASP A 218 -18.17 -4.10 4.17
C ASP A 218 -19.49 -4.51 3.51
N LEU A 219 -19.47 -4.96 2.25
CA LEU A 219 -20.64 -5.50 1.55
C LEU A 219 -21.23 -6.71 2.28
N ILE A 220 -20.38 -7.67 2.68
CA ILE A 220 -20.76 -8.83 3.49
C ILE A 220 -21.44 -8.38 4.79
N GLY A 221 -20.91 -7.34 5.44
CA GLY A 221 -21.41 -6.85 6.72
C GLY A 221 -22.78 -6.19 6.67
N ILE A 222 -23.23 -5.71 5.50
CA ILE A 222 -24.49 -4.96 5.38
C ILE A 222 -25.54 -5.59 4.46
N THR A 223 -25.17 -6.52 3.58
CA THR A 223 -26.14 -7.18 2.70
C THR A 223 -27.01 -8.18 3.46
N SER A 224 -28.30 -8.24 3.11
CA SER A 224 -29.21 -9.30 3.57
C SER A 224 -29.22 -10.52 2.63
N ASP A 225 -28.62 -10.42 1.45
CA ASP A 225 -28.54 -11.52 0.49
C ASP A 225 -27.35 -12.43 0.84
N ALA A 226 -27.67 -13.62 1.36
CA ALA A 226 -26.68 -14.63 1.73
C ALA A 226 -25.84 -15.12 0.54
N ASN A 227 -26.37 -15.13 -0.69
CA ASN A 227 -25.61 -15.55 -1.87
C ASN A 227 -24.60 -14.48 -2.26
N GLU A 228 -24.99 -13.20 -2.21
CA GLU A 228 -24.10 -12.07 -2.45
C GLU A 228 -22.95 -12.02 -1.43
N ALA A 229 -23.26 -12.18 -0.14
CA ALA A 229 -22.26 -12.27 0.91
C ALA A 229 -21.28 -13.44 0.66
N LYS A 230 -21.80 -14.62 0.31
CA LYS A 230 -20.96 -15.80 -0.01
C LYS A 230 -20.09 -15.57 -1.25
N ASN A 231 -20.60 -14.90 -2.29
CA ASN A 231 -19.83 -14.61 -3.49
C ASN A 231 -18.67 -13.66 -3.19
N SER A 232 -18.92 -12.58 -2.44
CA SER A 232 -17.86 -11.67 -1.99
C SER A 232 -16.83 -12.38 -1.11
N ALA A 233 -17.30 -13.23 -0.18
CA ALA A 233 -16.43 -14.02 0.69
C ALA A 233 -15.53 -14.96 -0.12
N ARG A 234 -16.03 -15.57 -1.21
CA ARG A 234 -15.23 -16.41 -2.11
C ARG A 234 -14.15 -15.62 -2.85
N VAL A 235 -14.45 -14.38 -3.28
CA VAL A 235 -13.47 -13.51 -3.95
C VAL A 235 -12.31 -13.19 -2.99
N VAL A 236 -12.63 -12.75 -1.77
CA VAL A 236 -11.64 -12.47 -0.72
C VAL A 236 -10.87 -13.74 -0.37
N PHE A 237 -11.57 -14.86 -0.12
CA PHE A 237 -10.93 -16.13 0.23
C PHE A 237 -9.95 -16.60 -0.84
N LYS A 238 -10.27 -16.41 -2.13
CA LYS A 238 -9.42 -16.85 -3.24
C LYS A 238 -8.19 -15.96 -3.46
N ASN A 239 -8.26 -14.66 -3.17
CA ASN A 239 -7.25 -13.71 -3.62
C ASN A 239 -6.50 -12.97 -2.50
N SER A 240 -7.06 -12.88 -1.29
CA SER A 240 -6.44 -12.17 -0.15
C SER A 240 -5.13 -12.80 0.29
N GLU A 241 -4.14 -11.95 0.56
CA GLU A 241 -2.87 -12.31 1.20
C GLU A 241 -2.94 -12.10 2.73
N ASP A 242 -3.93 -11.37 3.24
CA ASP A 242 -4.11 -11.14 4.69
C ASP A 242 -4.73 -12.37 5.42
N PRO A 243 -4.02 -12.99 6.38
CA PRO A 243 -4.53 -14.14 7.13
C PRO A 243 -5.77 -13.81 7.98
N LEU A 244 -5.90 -12.59 8.51
CA LEU A 244 -7.05 -12.18 9.31
C LEU A 244 -8.32 -12.09 8.45
N LEU A 245 -8.21 -11.58 7.22
CA LEU A 245 -9.31 -11.57 6.27
C LEU A 245 -9.71 -12.99 5.88
N LEU A 246 -8.73 -13.85 5.58
CA LEU A 246 -8.97 -15.25 5.21
C LEU A 246 -9.71 -16.02 6.31
N LEU A 247 -9.34 -15.85 7.59
CA LEU A 247 -10.04 -16.46 8.73
C LEU A 247 -11.51 -16.00 8.82
N LYS A 248 -11.76 -14.70 8.67
CA LYS A 248 -13.13 -14.14 8.72
C LYS A 248 -14.03 -14.74 7.64
N VAL A 249 -13.54 -14.80 6.40
CA VAL A 249 -14.36 -15.31 5.27
C VAL A 249 -14.46 -16.84 5.26
N ALA A 250 -13.47 -17.57 5.79
CA ALA A 250 -13.55 -19.03 5.93
C ALA A 250 -14.72 -19.45 6.82
N ARG A 251 -14.88 -18.77 7.97
CA ARG A 251 -16.02 -18.97 8.89
C ARG A 251 -17.36 -18.73 8.20
N LEU A 252 -17.47 -17.65 7.43
CA LEU A 252 -18.69 -17.32 6.69
C LEU A 252 -19.04 -18.35 5.61
N LEU A 253 -18.02 -18.92 4.97
CA LEU A 253 -18.17 -19.94 3.93
C LEU A 253 -18.38 -21.36 4.49
N ASN A 254 -18.27 -21.55 5.80
CA ASN A 254 -18.23 -22.86 6.46
C ASN A 254 -17.18 -23.81 5.83
N VAL A 255 -16.02 -23.25 5.47
CA VAL A 255 -14.86 -24.04 5.02
C VAL A 255 -13.84 -24.12 6.15
N PRO A 256 -12.94 -25.13 6.16
CA PRO A 256 -11.89 -25.22 7.16
C PRO A 256 -11.11 -23.90 7.28
N GLU A 257 -10.90 -23.45 8.52
CA GLU A 257 -10.09 -22.26 8.76
C GLU A 257 -8.66 -22.49 8.20
N PRO A 258 -8.11 -21.54 7.43
CA PRO A 258 -6.75 -21.64 6.92
C PRO A 258 -5.75 -21.88 8.04
N GLY A 259 -4.98 -22.97 7.94
CA GLY A 259 -3.99 -23.34 8.95
C GLY A 259 -4.56 -23.96 10.24
N SER A 260 -5.84 -24.36 10.25
CA SER A 260 -6.45 -25.09 11.38
C SER A 260 -5.82 -26.46 11.63
N GLU A 261 -5.34 -27.11 10.58
CA GLU A 261 -4.58 -28.35 10.69
C GLU A 261 -3.10 -28.06 10.96
N SER A 262 -2.63 -28.46 12.14
CA SER A 262 -1.21 -28.41 12.45
C SER A 262 -0.48 -29.52 11.68
N PRO A 263 0.55 -29.21 10.87
CA PRO A 263 1.32 -30.22 10.16
C PRO A 263 1.91 -31.25 11.13
N PRO A 264 2.08 -32.51 10.71
CA PRO A 264 2.74 -33.51 11.54
C PRO A 264 4.20 -33.12 11.79
N PHE A 265 4.75 -33.61 12.90
CA PHE A 265 6.16 -33.41 13.21
C PHE A 265 7.06 -34.07 12.17
N LEU A 266 8.24 -33.49 11.96
CA LEU A 266 9.29 -34.07 11.13
C LEU A 266 9.70 -35.46 11.66
N THR A 267 9.92 -36.41 10.75
CA THR A 267 10.40 -37.76 11.07
C THR A 267 11.52 -38.17 10.11
N SER A 268 12.41 -39.05 10.56
CA SER A 268 13.50 -39.60 9.75
C SER A 268 13.03 -40.65 8.73
N GLU A 269 11.74 -40.98 8.75
CA GLU A 269 11.11 -41.98 7.88
C GLU A 269 10.78 -41.42 6.48
N ASP A 270 10.72 -40.10 6.33
CA ASP A 270 10.52 -39.46 5.02
C ASP A 270 11.73 -39.78 4.11
N LYS A 271 11.60 -40.71 3.15
CA LYS A 271 12.67 -41.16 2.22
C LYS A 271 12.31 -40.98 0.75
N GLY A 272 13.31 -40.98 -0.14
CA GLY A 272 13.14 -40.81 -1.59
C GLY A 272 13.29 -39.36 -2.07
N LEU A 273 13.19 -39.18 -3.39
CA LEU A 273 13.17 -37.86 -4.02
C LEU A 273 11.88 -37.12 -3.65
N GLN A 274 11.97 -36.25 -2.64
CA GLN A 274 10.85 -35.44 -2.17
C GLN A 274 11.34 -34.13 -1.56
N LEU A 275 10.45 -33.15 -1.47
CA LEU A 275 10.68 -31.88 -0.80
C LEU A 275 9.87 -31.84 0.51
N ILE A 276 10.58 -31.62 1.63
CA ILE A 276 9.97 -31.34 2.92
C ILE A 276 9.97 -29.82 3.14
N LEU A 277 8.77 -29.24 3.17
CA LEU A 277 8.55 -27.86 3.56
C LEU A 277 8.32 -27.77 5.07
N VAL A 278 9.08 -26.88 5.71
CA VAL A 278 8.97 -26.60 7.14
C VAL A 278 8.47 -25.17 7.31
N PRO A 279 7.23 -24.94 7.80
CA PRO A 279 6.74 -23.60 8.07
C PRO A 279 7.50 -23.03 9.28
N LEU A 280 8.02 -21.82 9.12
CA LEU A 280 8.83 -21.12 10.10
C LEU A 280 8.15 -19.77 10.43
N PRO A 281 7.44 -19.69 11.57
CA PRO A 281 6.57 -18.55 11.88
C PRO A 281 7.27 -17.18 11.88
N PRO A 282 6.57 -16.10 11.49
CA PRO A 282 5.25 -16.08 10.85
C PRO A 282 5.27 -16.77 9.47
N CYS A 283 4.30 -17.65 9.23
CA CYS A 283 4.17 -18.40 7.99
C CYS A 283 2.72 -18.85 7.81
N ASN A 284 2.09 -18.51 6.68
CA ASN A 284 0.74 -18.96 6.36
C ASN A 284 0.79 -20.34 5.69
N ILE A 285 0.37 -21.38 6.41
CA ILE A 285 0.42 -22.77 5.96
C ILE A 285 -0.40 -22.98 4.68
N GLN A 286 -1.51 -22.27 4.51
CA GLN A 286 -2.32 -22.38 3.29
C GLN A 286 -1.54 -21.91 2.06
N PHE A 287 -0.75 -20.84 2.17
CA PHE A 287 0.09 -20.38 1.06
C PHE A 287 1.15 -21.42 0.70
N LEU A 288 1.69 -22.12 1.70
CA LEU A 288 2.64 -23.21 1.46
C LEU A 288 1.97 -24.40 0.77
N GLN A 289 0.73 -24.74 1.10
CA GLN A 289 -0.02 -25.80 0.43
C GLN A 289 -0.28 -25.45 -1.04
N ASP A 290 -0.75 -24.24 -1.31
CA ASP A 290 -1.01 -23.75 -2.67
C ASP A 290 0.31 -23.74 -3.48
N ALA A 291 1.42 -23.27 -2.90
CA ALA A 291 2.73 -23.26 -3.55
C ALA A 291 3.32 -24.67 -3.74
N ALA A 292 3.09 -25.59 -2.79
CA ALA A 292 3.52 -26.99 -2.90
C ALA A 292 2.88 -27.67 -4.11
N ALA A 293 1.57 -27.49 -4.31
CA ALA A 293 0.86 -28.06 -5.46
C ALA A 293 1.44 -27.55 -6.80
N ILE A 294 1.75 -26.26 -6.91
CA ILE A 294 2.38 -25.68 -8.10
C ILE A 294 3.81 -26.24 -8.27
N TYR A 295 4.58 -26.33 -7.19
CA TYR A 295 5.93 -26.91 -7.24
C TYR A 295 5.94 -28.36 -7.72
N GLU A 296 5.01 -29.19 -7.24
CA GLU A 296 4.84 -30.57 -7.70
C GLU A 296 4.50 -30.61 -9.20
N GLN A 297 3.68 -29.68 -9.69
CA GLN A 297 3.39 -29.58 -11.11
C GLN A 297 4.64 -29.24 -11.94
N ILE A 298 5.47 -28.31 -11.46
CA ILE A 298 6.71 -27.87 -12.12
C ILE A 298 7.74 -29.03 -12.18
N THR A 299 7.97 -29.70 -11.04
CA THR A 299 9.14 -30.58 -10.86
C THR A 299 8.83 -32.07 -10.92
N LYS A 300 7.56 -32.44 -10.74
CA LYS A 300 7.07 -33.80 -10.47
C LYS A 300 7.72 -34.45 -9.24
N ILE A 301 8.25 -33.65 -8.31
CA ILE A 301 8.81 -34.11 -7.04
C ILE A 301 7.75 -33.94 -5.95
N PRO A 302 7.34 -35.02 -5.25
CA PRO A 302 6.37 -34.95 -4.16
C PRO A 302 6.79 -33.98 -3.05
N VAL A 303 5.82 -33.28 -2.46
CA VAL A 303 6.01 -32.33 -1.38
C VAL A 303 5.27 -32.78 -0.13
N LYS A 304 5.91 -32.63 1.03
CA LYS A 304 5.28 -32.81 2.35
C LYS A 304 5.53 -31.59 3.21
N ILE A 305 4.51 -31.20 3.97
CA ILE A 305 4.64 -30.16 4.99
C ILE A 305 4.82 -30.84 6.34
N ARG A 306 5.84 -30.41 7.10
CA ARG A 306 6.22 -30.95 8.41
C ARG A 306 6.61 -29.82 9.34
N LYS A 307 6.32 -29.92 10.64
CA LYS A 307 6.77 -28.94 11.63
C LYS A 307 7.95 -29.46 12.46
N LEU A 308 8.78 -28.53 12.94
CA LEU A 308 9.81 -28.83 13.93
C LEU A 308 9.17 -29.09 15.30
N ARG A 309 9.93 -29.75 16.18
CA ARG A 309 9.57 -29.88 17.60
C ARG A 309 9.96 -28.66 18.43
N THR A 310 10.97 -27.93 17.95
CA THR A 310 11.48 -26.71 18.55
C THR A 310 10.87 -25.51 17.84
N ASP A 311 10.46 -24.51 18.60
CA ASP A 311 9.95 -23.27 18.05
C ASP A 311 11.08 -22.46 17.42
N TRP A 312 10.81 -21.91 16.23
CA TRP A 312 11.65 -20.87 15.64
C TRP A 312 11.52 -19.61 16.51
N SER A 313 12.65 -19.06 16.96
CA SER A 313 12.68 -17.81 17.73
C SER A 313 13.47 -16.73 16.98
N LEU A 314 12.84 -15.58 16.79
CA LEU A 314 13.50 -14.40 16.22
C LEU A 314 14.07 -13.54 17.35
N ARG A 315 15.35 -13.18 17.25
CA ARG A 315 15.92 -12.08 18.03
C ARG A 315 15.42 -10.72 17.50
N SER A 316 15.97 -9.62 17.99
CA SER A 316 15.74 -8.30 17.38
C SER A 316 16.26 -8.29 15.92
N PRO A 317 15.59 -7.58 14.99
CA PRO A 317 16.04 -7.47 13.62
C PRO A 317 17.45 -6.90 13.50
N ASP A 318 18.23 -7.40 12.54
CA ASP A 318 19.59 -6.93 12.25
C ASP A 318 19.59 -5.62 11.43
N ARG A 319 18.49 -5.33 10.74
CA ARG A 319 18.26 -4.08 10.01
C ARG A 319 16.88 -3.51 10.30
N ILE A 320 16.77 -2.18 10.28
CA ILE A 320 15.46 -1.52 10.29
C ILE A 320 14.72 -1.75 8.96
N PHE A 321 13.42 -1.46 8.94
CA PHE A 321 12.61 -1.48 7.73
C PHE A 321 13.25 -0.63 6.62
N ARG A 322 13.48 -1.24 5.45
CA ARG A 322 14.08 -0.60 4.25
C ARG A 322 15.42 0.10 4.49
N GLN A 323 16.25 -0.42 5.40
CA GLN A 323 17.52 0.23 5.76
C GLN A 323 18.42 0.55 4.55
N ARG A 324 18.60 -0.35 3.58
CA ARG A 324 19.46 -0.08 2.41
C ARG A 324 18.90 1.02 1.51
N ASP A 325 17.58 1.05 1.30
CA ASP A 325 16.95 2.11 0.53
C ASP A 325 17.11 3.47 1.24
N ILE A 326 16.98 3.48 2.57
CA ILE A 326 17.21 4.66 3.41
C ILE A 326 18.68 5.11 3.35
N GLN A 327 19.63 4.18 3.43
CA GLN A 327 21.05 4.50 3.30
C GLN A 327 21.38 5.12 1.95
N ALA A 328 20.86 4.55 0.86
CA ALA A 328 21.03 5.09 -0.48
C ALA A 328 20.43 6.50 -0.61
N PHE A 329 19.21 6.68 -0.09
CA PHE A 329 18.55 7.98 -0.05
C PHE A 329 19.36 9.02 0.75
N LEU A 330 19.79 8.69 1.97
CA LEU A 330 20.59 9.61 2.80
C LEU A 330 21.94 9.95 2.16
N THR A 331 22.61 8.98 1.53
CA THR A 331 23.87 9.22 0.81
C THR A 331 23.67 10.19 -0.35
N GLN A 332 22.57 10.03 -1.10
CA GLN A 332 22.24 10.92 -2.20
C GLN A 332 21.93 12.35 -1.72
N GLU A 333 21.14 12.49 -0.65
CA GLU A 333 20.66 13.80 -0.20
C GLU A 333 21.70 14.57 0.60
N MET A 334 22.48 13.91 1.46
CA MET A 334 23.48 14.59 2.30
C MET A 334 24.79 14.90 1.57
N LYS A 335 25.04 14.28 0.40
CA LYS A 335 26.24 14.46 -0.44
C LYS A 335 27.58 14.18 0.27
N ASP A 336 27.54 13.66 1.49
CA ASP A 336 28.68 13.24 2.27
C ASP A 336 28.89 11.73 2.15
N LYS A 337 30.14 11.30 2.35
CA LYS A 337 30.44 9.88 2.60
C LYS A 337 29.96 9.53 4.00
N LEU A 338 28.69 9.16 4.12
CA LEU A 338 28.11 8.65 5.36
C LEU A 338 28.67 7.26 5.66
N ASP A 339 29.28 7.10 6.83
CA ASP A 339 29.55 5.78 7.39
C ASP A 339 28.35 5.37 8.25
N PHE A 340 27.60 4.39 7.76
CA PHE A 340 26.43 3.82 8.44
C PHE A 340 26.80 2.76 9.49
N LYS A 341 28.09 2.50 9.71
CA LYS A 341 28.54 1.58 10.76
C LYS A 341 28.02 2.05 12.12
N GLU A 342 27.47 1.10 12.88
CA GLU A 342 26.91 1.33 14.22
C GLU A 342 25.74 2.32 14.29
N TRP A 343 25.07 2.59 13.16
CA TRP A 343 23.82 3.36 13.20
C TRP A 343 22.69 2.52 13.78
N ASP A 344 22.12 3.00 14.88
CA ASP A 344 20.86 2.53 15.41
C ASP A 344 19.67 3.20 14.70
N LYS A 345 18.46 2.71 15.01
CA LYS A 345 17.21 3.25 14.49
C LYS A 345 17.06 4.75 14.76
N GLN A 346 17.43 5.22 15.95
CA GLN A 346 17.28 6.63 16.32
C GLN A 346 18.20 7.54 15.50
N ARG A 347 19.41 7.07 15.16
CA ARG A 347 20.34 7.78 14.29
C ARG A 347 19.80 7.90 12.87
N TYR A 348 19.21 6.84 12.31
CA TYR A 348 18.49 6.94 11.02
C TYR A 348 17.35 7.96 11.08
N VAL A 349 16.53 7.92 12.13
CA VAL A 349 15.42 8.88 12.31
C VAL A 349 15.93 10.32 12.39
N ARG A 350 17.02 10.58 13.12
CA ARG A 350 17.63 11.92 13.20
C ARG A 350 18.14 12.39 11.84
N ALA A 351 18.90 11.56 11.12
CA ALA A 351 19.39 11.91 9.79
C ALA A 351 18.25 12.17 8.80
N LEU A 352 17.18 11.37 8.83
CA LEU A 352 16.00 11.61 7.99
C LEU A 352 15.30 12.92 8.35
N ARG A 353 15.24 13.30 9.63
CA ARG A 353 14.69 14.60 10.05
C ARG A 353 15.54 15.77 9.54
N GLU A 354 16.86 15.68 9.67
CA GLU A 354 17.79 16.68 9.15
C GLU A 354 17.66 16.85 7.63
N VAL A 355 17.59 15.73 6.89
CA VAL A 355 17.30 15.80 5.44
C VAL A 355 15.94 16.46 5.22
N ALA A 356 14.89 16.08 5.96
CA ALA A 356 13.56 16.69 5.79
C ALA A 356 13.55 18.21 6.00
N GLU A 357 14.39 18.76 6.89
CA GLU A 357 14.53 20.22 7.11
C GLU A 357 15.14 20.94 5.89
N SER A 358 16.04 20.28 5.16
CA SER A 358 16.65 20.84 3.94
C SER A 358 15.77 20.71 2.69
N GLN A 359 14.80 19.79 2.71
CA GLN A 359 13.97 19.45 1.57
C GLN A 359 12.83 20.45 1.35
N ASN A 360 12.19 20.37 0.18
CA ASN A 360 10.93 21.08 -0.03
C ASN A 360 9.80 20.45 0.83
N PRO A 361 8.77 21.22 1.24
CA PRO A 361 7.74 20.73 2.15
C PRO A 361 7.01 19.44 1.73
N MET A 362 6.85 19.19 0.43
CA MET A 362 6.20 17.96 -0.06
C MET A 362 7.11 16.73 0.12
N SER A 363 8.39 16.87 -0.20
CA SER A 363 9.39 15.83 0.10
C SER A 363 9.51 15.58 1.60
N ALA A 364 9.53 16.64 2.41
CA ALA A 364 9.57 16.54 3.88
C ALA A 364 8.33 15.82 4.45
N TYR A 365 7.15 15.96 3.83
CA TYR A 365 5.97 15.17 4.19
C TYR A 365 6.18 13.67 3.99
N HIS A 366 6.71 13.26 2.83
CA HIS A 366 6.98 11.85 2.55
C HIS A 366 8.06 11.26 3.46
N ILE A 367 9.09 12.03 3.80
CA ILE A 367 10.12 11.60 4.75
C ILE A 367 9.53 11.39 6.15
N ARG A 368 8.64 12.28 6.61
CA ARG A 368 7.92 12.08 7.89
C ARG A 368 7.08 10.81 7.89
N LYS A 369 6.37 10.52 6.78
CA LYS A 369 5.64 9.24 6.62
C LYS A 369 6.58 8.02 6.63
N LEU A 370 7.76 8.13 6.02
CA LEU A 370 8.77 7.07 6.08
C LEU A 370 9.25 6.83 7.52
N ILE A 371 9.49 7.89 8.29
CA ILE A 371 9.84 7.81 9.71
C ILE A 371 8.72 7.12 10.51
N ASP A 372 7.45 7.49 10.29
CA ASP A 372 6.31 6.83 10.96
C ASP A 372 6.26 5.32 10.65
N ASN A 373 6.62 4.92 9.43
CA ASN A 373 6.65 3.52 9.02
C ASN A 373 7.81 2.74 9.66
N LEU A 374 8.95 3.38 9.96
CA LEU A 374 10.05 2.74 10.70
C LEU A 374 9.62 2.28 12.10
N GLU A 375 8.60 2.92 12.70
CA GLU A 375 8.05 2.52 13.99
C GLU A 375 7.07 1.34 13.90
N LYS A 376 6.38 1.18 12.76
CA LYS A 376 5.26 0.25 12.61
C LYS A 376 5.63 -1.03 11.86
N GLU A 377 6.51 -0.94 10.89
CA GLU A 377 6.86 -2.06 10.01
C GLU A 377 8.05 -2.85 10.58
N PRO A 378 8.04 -4.19 10.45
CA PRO A 378 9.11 -5.03 10.97
C PRO A 378 10.42 -4.83 10.21
N GLY A 379 11.55 -5.04 10.91
CA GLY A 379 12.88 -5.01 10.33
C GLY A 379 13.23 -6.24 9.47
N GLN A 380 14.50 -6.34 9.08
CA GLN A 380 15.03 -7.48 8.32
C GLN A 380 16.07 -8.26 9.14
N TYR A 381 16.23 -9.54 8.79
CA TYR A 381 17.06 -10.49 9.53
C TYR A 381 18.16 -11.08 8.65
N GLU A 382 19.39 -11.14 9.16
CA GLU A 382 20.47 -11.86 8.50
C GLU A 382 20.19 -13.35 8.62
N VAL A 383 20.00 -14.05 7.50
CA VAL A 383 19.46 -15.42 7.52
C VAL A 383 20.51 -16.49 7.83
N ALA A 384 21.80 -16.21 7.64
CA ALA A 384 22.84 -17.23 7.81
C ALA A 384 22.86 -17.88 9.22
N PRO A 385 22.76 -17.14 10.35
CA PRO A 385 22.65 -17.74 11.68
C PRO A 385 21.43 -18.66 11.84
N TYR A 386 20.27 -18.27 11.28
CA TYR A 386 19.04 -19.04 11.34
C TYR A 386 19.11 -20.30 10.48
N LEU A 387 19.77 -20.23 9.33
CA LEU A 387 20.02 -21.41 8.50
C LEU A 387 20.91 -22.42 9.23
N GLY A 388 21.95 -21.95 9.92
CA GLY A 388 22.80 -22.81 10.74
C GLY A 388 22.04 -23.47 11.89
N TRP A 389 21.16 -22.72 12.56
CA TRP A 389 20.24 -23.29 13.55
C TRP A 389 19.32 -24.33 12.92
N PHE A 390 18.68 -24.01 11.81
CA PHE A 390 17.73 -24.88 11.13
C PHE A 390 18.38 -26.21 10.72
N CYS A 391 19.59 -26.18 10.16
CA CYS A 391 20.36 -27.39 9.84
C CYS A 391 20.62 -28.27 11.08
N ARG A 392 20.96 -27.67 12.23
CA ARG A 392 21.19 -28.42 13.48
C ARG A 392 19.90 -29.03 14.03
N GLU A 393 18.79 -28.30 14.00
CA GLU A 393 17.48 -28.81 14.42
C GLU A 393 17.01 -29.99 13.56
N LEU A 394 17.29 -29.95 12.25
CA LEU A 394 16.97 -31.06 11.35
C LEU A 394 17.76 -32.34 11.66
N LYS A 395 18.95 -32.26 12.29
CA LYS A 395 19.88 -33.39 12.48
C LYS A 395 19.22 -34.66 13.02
N ASN A 396 18.34 -34.52 14.01
CA ASN A 396 17.72 -35.66 14.69
C ASN A 396 16.50 -36.24 13.96
N TYR A 397 16.00 -35.53 12.95
CA TYR A 397 14.74 -35.86 12.29
C TYR A 397 14.90 -36.00 10.77
N ARG A 398 16.05 -35.64 10.20
CA ARG A 398 16.30 -35.71 8.76
C ARG A 398 16.34 -37.16 8.29
N SER A 399 15.90 -37.38 7.06
CA SER A 399 16.15 -38.59 6.30
C SER A 399 17.64 -38.85 6.14
N ALA A 400 18.01 -40.14 6.17
CA ALA A 400 19.32 -40.58 5.70
C ALA A 400 19.43 -40.57 4.15
N ASP A 401 18.30 -40.50 3.43
CA ASP A 401 18.31 -40.39 1.97
C ASP A 401 18.66 -38.95 1.54
N SER A 402 19.80 -38.81 0.87
CA SER A 402 20.30 -37.51 0.36
C SER A 402 19.34 -36.83 -0.63
N ARG A 403 18.40 -37.58 -1.22
CA ARG A 403 17.40 -37.07 -2.15
C ARG A 403 16.23 -36.36 -1.47
N THR A 404 16.07 -36.54 -0.15
CA THR A 404 15.08 -35.79 0.62
C THR A 404 15.61 -34.37 0.89
N MET A 405 14.95 -33.38 0.30
CA MET A 405 15.32 -31.97 0.37
C MET A 405 14.52 -31.26 1.47
N TYR A 406 15.11 -30.26 2.12
CA TYR A 406 14.48 -29.53 3.23
C TYR A 406 14.53 -28.03 2.98
N VAL A 407 13.36 -27.38 3.03
CA VAL A 407 13.23 -25.93 2.91
C VAL A 407 12.36 -25.38 4.03
N GLY A 408 12.96 -24.53 4.85
CA GLY A 408 12.26 -23.67 5.78
C GLY A 408 11.58 -22.51 5.07
N VAL A 409 10.32 -22.20 5.38
CA VAL A 409 9.57 -21.13 4.68
C VAL A 409 8.99 -20.14 5.68
N THR A 410 9.17 -18.84 5.45
CA THR A 410 8.74 -17.78 6.37
C THR A 410 8.25 -16.51 5.66
N GLU A 411 7.46 -15.69 6.34
CA GLU A 411 7.09 -14.32 5.95
C GLU A 411 8.08 -13.26 6.47
N VAL A 412 9.10 -13.66 7.22
CA VAL A 412 10.09 -12.71 7.74
C VAL A 412 10.93 -12.14 6.60
N ASN A 413 11.17 -10.83 6.58
CA ASN A 413 12.09 -10.25 5.59
C ASN A 413 13.53 -10.66 5.92
N ILE A 414 14.22 -11.30 4.98
CA ILE A 414 15.57 -11.81 5.18
C ILE A 414 16.56 -11.19 4.20
N PHE A 415 17.81 -11.08 4.64
CA PHE A 415 18.94 -10.73 3.79
C PHE A 415 20.13 -11.65 4.06
N SER A 416 21.13 -11.59 3.19
CA SER A 416 22.43 -12.21 3.43
C SER A 416 23.57 -11.33 2.95
N GLY A 417 24.51 -11.03 3.85
CA GLY A 417 25.68 -10.19 3.56
C GLY A 417 25.26 -8.79 3.09
N ASP A 418 25.82 -8.33 1.97
CA ASP A 418 25.55 -6.98 1.45
C ASP A 418 24.25 -6.84 0.65
N ASN A 419 23.56 -7.94 0.35
CA ASN A 419 22.31 -7.89 -0.40
C ASN A 419 21.22 -7.08 0.34
N ASN A 420 20.34 -6.39 -0.40
CA ASN A 420 19.20 -5.69 0.18
C ASN A 420 18.21 -6.67 0.83
N PHE A 421 17.90 -7.74 0.11
CA PHE A 421 17.15 -8.89 0.58
C PHE A 421 17.55 -10.12 -0.24
N VAL A 422 17.13 -11.31 0.20
CA VAL A 422 17.21 -12.54 -0.60
C VAL A 422 15.87 -13.27 -0.52
N PHE A 423 15.45 -13.94 -1.60
CA PHE A 423 14.28 -14.83 -1.55
C PHE A 423 14.59 -16.10 -0.79
N SER A 424 15.80 -16.64 -0.93
CA SER A 424 16.24 -17.81 -0.19
C SER A 424 17.75 -17.84 0.00
N LEU A 425 18.19 -18.48 1.09
CA LEU A 425 19.59 -18.87 1.30
C LEU A 425 19.66 -20.39 1.41
N HIS A 426 20.60 -20.97 0.66
CA HIS A 426 20.96 -22.39 0.74
C HIS A 426 22.34 -22.53 1.37
N GLY A 427 22.54 -23.55 2.19
CA GLY A 427 23.81 -23.80 2.85
C GLY A 427 23.77 -25.07 3.68
N GLY A 428 24.84 -25.33 4.44
CA GLY A 428 24.88 -26.48 5.32
C GLY A 428 25.87 -26.37 6.47
N VAL A 429 25.64 -27.18 7.49
CA VAL A 429 26.47 -27.31 8.70
C VAL A 429 26.67 -28.79 8.97
N GLU A 430 27.90 -29.23 9.24
CA GLU A 430 28.22 -30.66 9.53
C GLU A 430 27.72 -31.63 8.43
N GLY A 431 27.79 -31.23 7.16
CA GLY A 431 27.29 -32.02 6.04
C GLY A 431 25.76 -32.02 5.86
N LEU A 432 25.00 -31.34 6.73
CA LEU A 432 23.54 -31.20 6.62
C LEU A 432 23.20 -29.97 5.79
N GLN A 433 22.59 -30.17 4.62
CA GLN A 433 22.22 -29.08 3.71
C GLN A 433 20.72 -28.77 3.74
N ALA A 434 20.36 -27.51 3.82
CA ALA A 434 18.97 -27.06 3.75
C ALA A 434 18.90 -25.64 3.17
N SER A 435 17.68 -25.16 2.98
CA SER A 435 17.44 -23.76 2.61
C SER A 435 16.42 -23.11 3.53
N ILE A 436 16.49 -21.79 3.67
CA ILE A 436 15.40 -20.96 4.20
C ILE A 436 14.94 -20.04 3.07
N LEU A 437 13.63 -20.01 2.81
CA LEU A 437 12.95 -19.16 1.85
C LEU A 437 12.04 -18.16 2.58
N SER A 438 12.12 -16.90 2.17
CA SER A 438 11.18 -15.86 2.58
C SER A 438 10.30 -15.45 1.42
N TYR A 439 8.99 -15.39 1.66
CA TYR A 439 8.03 -14.84 0.71
C TYR A 439 7.66 -13.38 0.98
N LYS A 440 8.29 -12.71 1.97
CA LYS A 440 7.96 -11.32 2.34
C LYS A 440 8.03 -10.36 1.17
N MET A 441 9.12 -10.47 0.40
CA MET A 441 9.39 -9.62 -0.75
C MET A 441 8.61 -10.04 -2.00
N MET A 442 7.76 -11.08 -1.92
CA MET A 442 6.86 -11.52 -2.99
C MET A 442 5.42 -11.02 -2.81
N MET A 443 5.08 -10.53 -1.61
CA MET A 443 3.74 -10.06 -1.25
C MET A 443 3.42 -8.72 -1.92
N ALA A 444 2.15 -8.55 -2.31
CA ALA A 444 1.69 -7.33 -2.98
C ALA A 444 1.90 -6.08 -2.11
N LYS A 445 1.61 -6.16 -0.80
CA LYS A 445 1.84 -5.06 0.15
C LYS A 445 3.29 -4.60 0.15
N THR A 446 4.24 -5.53 0.12
CA THR A 446 5.68 -5.19 0.16
C THR A 446 6.13 -4.53 -1.15
N LEU A 447 5.55 -4.96 -2.27
CA LEU A 447 5.89 -4.46 -3.60
C LEU A 447 5.16 -3.19 -4.00
N SER A 448 4.25 -2.70 -3.13
CA SER A 448 3.35 -1.59 -3.46
C SER A 448 2.54 -1.87 -4.72
N GLU A 449 2.20 -3.14 -4.95
CA GLU A 449 1.30 -3.53 -6.04
C GLU A 449 -0.10 -3.00 -5.75
N GLU A 450 -0.81 -2.63 -6.82
CA GLU A 450 -2.16 -2.06 -6.68
C GLU A 450 -3.13 -3.07 -6.05
N TYR A 451 -2.92 -4.36 -6.29
CA TYR A 451 -3.82 -5.43 -5.89
C TYR A 451 -3.06 -6.65 -5.38
N GLU A 452 -3.59 -7.25 -4.31
CA GLU A 452 -3.20 -8.56 -3.79
C GLU A 452 -3.68 -9.71 -4.70
N SER A 453 -2.90 -10.79 -4.74
CA SER A 453 -3.29 -12.00 -5.47
C SER A 453 -2.60 -13.24 -4.89
N ARG A 454 -3.33 -13.98 -4.05
CA ARG A 454 -2.86 -15.25 -3.49
C ARG A 454 -2.37 -16.24 -4.54
N PRO A 455 -3.04 -16.46 -5.70
CA PRO A 455 -2.51 -17.33 -6.74
C PRO A 455 -1.14 -16.87 -7.27
N ARG A 456 -0.96 -15.56 -7.49
CA ARG A 456 0.32 -14.99 -7.91
C ARG A 456 1.40 -15.16 -6.84
N LEU A 457 1.06 -14.95 -5.57
CA LEU A 457 1.97 -15.19 -4.45
C LEU A 457 2.39 -16.65 -4.37
N ALA A 458 1.44 -17.60 -4.46
CA ALA A 458 1.74 -19.03 -4.47
C ALA A 458 2.65 -19.42 -5.65
N GLU A 459 2.41 -18.84 -6.83
CA GLU A 459 3.27 -19.04 -8.01
C GLU A 459 4.70 -18.54 -7.77
N ARG A 460 4.86 -17.33 -7.23
CA ARG A 460 6.17 -16.75 -6.86
C ARG A 460 6.91 -17.64 -5.86
N ILE A 461 6.22 -18.13 -4.83
CA ILE A 461 6.79 -19.05 -3.84
C ILE A 461 7.23 -20.35 -4.52
N ALA A 462 6.37 -20.97 -5.33
CA ALA A 462 6.70 -22.21 -6.02
C ALA A 462 7.91 -22.09 -6.95
N LYS A 463 8.00 -20.98 -7.71
CA LYS A 463 9.15 -20.67 -8.57
C LYS A 463 10.44 -20.52 -7.80
N GLU A 464 10.42 -19.94 -6.59
CA GLU A 464 11.62 -19.82 -5.74
C GLU A 464 11.88 -21.06 -4.87
N LEU A 465 10.89 -21.93 -4.66
CA LEU A 465 11.11 -23.26 -4.08
C LEU A 465 11.99 -24.12 -4.97
N VAL A 466 11.88 -24.01 -6.31
CA VAL A 466 12.75 -24.73 -7.25
C VAL A 466 14.24 -24.50 -6.98
N PRO A 467 14.76 -23.26 -6.96
CA PRO A 467 16.15 -23.03 -6.58
C PRO A 467 16.47 -23.26 -5.11
N ALA A 468 15.50 -23.16 -4.21
CA ALA A 468 15.71 -23.45 -2.79
C ALA A 468 15.88 -24.96 -2.53
N SER A 469 15.22 -25.84 -3.30
CA SER A 469 15.27 -27.29 -3.12
C SER A 469 16.41 -27.92 -3.91
N LEU A 470 16.46 -27.71 -5.23
CA LEU A 470 17.31 -28.47 -6.18
C LEU A 470 18.81 -28.26 -5.96
N LYS A 471 19.22 -27.15 -5.31
CA LYS A 471 20.62 -26.94 -4.90
C LYS A 471 21.14 -28.03 -3.98
N THR A 472 20.26 -28.61 -3.16
CA THR A 472 20.60 -29.74 -2.26
C THR A 472 21.04 -30.98 -3.04
N LEU A 473 20.53 -31.14 -4.27
CA LEU A 473 20.88 -32.25 -5.16
C LEU A 473 22.12 -31.96 -6.02
N GLY A 474 22.73 -30.77 -5.89
CA GLY A 474 23.88 -30.36 -6.70
C GLY A 474 23.54 -30.07 -8.17
N ILE A 475 22.26 -29.97 -8.53
CA ILE A 475 21.84 -29.70 -9.92
C ILE A 475 22.26 -28.26 -10.28
N PRO A 476 22.97 -28.02 -11.40
CA PRO A 476 23.35 -26.67 -11.80
C PRO A 476 22.12 -25.84 -12.20
N ARG A 477 22.19 -24.53 -11.94
CA ARG A 477 21.13 -23.60 -12.36
C ARG A 477 21.00 -23.56 -13.87
N SER A 478 19.77 -23.42 -14.35
CA SER A 478 19.49 -23.22 -15.77
C SER A 478 19.93 -21.82 -16.23
N SER A 479 20.53 -21.75 -17.42
CA SER A 479 20.78 -20.50 -18.15
C SER A 479 19.56 -20.02 -18.93
N ASP A 480 18.53 -20.85 -19.10
CA ASP A 480 17.28 -20.45 -19.75
C ASP A 480 16.50 -19.49 -18.83
N PRO A 481 16.28 -18.23 -19.25
CA PRO A 481 15.57 -17.27 -18.43
C PRO A 481 14.08 -17.60 -18.22
N LYS A 482 13.49 -18.53 -18.97
CA LYS A 482 12.12 -19.01 -18.75
C LYS A 482 12.06 -20.18 -17.77
N CYS A 483 13.18 -20.85 -17.49
CA CYS A 483 13.19 -21.91 -16.50
C CYS A 483 13.00 -21.35 -15.07
N PRO A 484 12.13 -21.95 -14.22
CA PRO A 484 11.96 -21.51 -12.84
C PRO A 484 13.23 -21.67 -12.00
N TYR A 485 14.15 -22.57 -12.38
CA TYR A 485 15.43 -22.75 -11.69
C TYR A 485 16.50 -21.69 -12.05
N SER A 486 16.22 -20.81 -13.01
CA SER A 486 17.13 -19.70 -13.34
C SER A 486 17.27 -18.71 -12.17
N TYR A 487 18.30 -17.88 -12.20
CA TYR A 487 18.52 -16.90 -11.12
C TYR A 487 17.52 -15.74 -11.19
N SER A 488 16.92 -15.40 -10.03
CA SER A 488 16.13 -14.18 -9.82
C SER A 488 16.98 -13.15 -9.09
N SER A 489 17.26 -12.02 -9.74
CA SER A 489 17.88 -10.85 -9.09
C SER A 489 16.88 -9.93 -8.40
N GLY A 490 15.57 -10.18 -8.57
CA GLY A 490 14.48 -9.40 -8.00
C GLY A 490 13.12 -9.94 -8.43
N VAL A 491 12.03 -9.29 -7.99
CA VAL A 491 10.67 -9.79 -8.25
C VAL A 491 10.29 -9.72 -9.72
N GLU A 492 10.66 -8.65 -10.43
CA GLU A 492 10.40 -8.54 -11.87
C GLU A 492 10.96 -9.74 -12.64
N ARG A 493 12.17 -10.17 -12.26
CA ARG A 493 12.82 -11.34 -12.85
C ARG A 493 12.13 -12.64 -12.45
N LEU A 494 11.66 -12.75 -11.21
CA LEU A 494 10.87 -13.88 -10.71
C LEU A 494 9.56 -14.03 -11.50
N ASP A 495 8.86 -12.93 -11.78
CA ASP A 495 7.60 -12.95 -12.53
C ASP A 495 7.79 -13.37 -14.00
N GLN A 496 8.94 -13.06 -14.60
CA GLN A 496 9.26 -13.44 -15.99
C GLN A 496 9.56 -14.93 -16.19
N LYS A 497 9.89 -15.66 -15.12
CA LYS A 497 10.11 -17.12 -15.17
C LYS A 497 8.80 -17.82 -15.52
N GLY A 498 8.87 -18.90 -16.27
CA GLY A 498 7.75 -19.80 -16.51
C GLY A 498 7.56 -20.83 -15.39
N LEU A 499 6.64 -21.77 -15.63
CA LEU A 499 6.34 -22.91 -14.75
C LEU A 499 6.84 -24.23 -15.34
N ILE A 500 7.68 -24.17 -16.37
CA ILE A 500 8.19 -25.34 -17.08
C ILE A 500 9.71 -25.37 -16.92
N LEU A 501 10.25 -26.51 -16.49
CA LEU A 501 11.69 -26.70 -16.40
C LEU A 501 12.31 -26.73 -17.81
N SER A 502 13.54 -26.21 -17.94
CA SER A 502 14.32 -26.45 -19.14
C SER A 502 14.68 -27.93 -19.22
N GLU A 503 14.74 -28.49 -20.42
CA GLU A 503 15.05 -29.90 -20.68
C GLU A 503 16.30 -30.39 -19.93
N GLN A 504 17.34 -29.55 -19.84
CA GLN A 504 18.56 -29.87 -19.09
C GLN A 504 18.28 -30.15 -17.60
N VAL A 505 17.48 -29.32 -16.94
CA VAL A 505 17.18 -29.46 -15.50
C VAL A 505 16.29 -30.67 -15.27
N GLU A 506 15.33 -30.91 -16.16
CA GLU A 506 14.46 -32.08 -16.10
C GLU A 506 15.28 -33.38 -16.19
N LYS A 507 16.21 -33.48 -17.15
CA LYS A 507 17.14 -34.62 -17.27
C LYS A 507 18.01 -34.83 -16.04
N GLU A 508 18.45 -33.75 -15.37
CA GLU A 508 19.23 -33.87 -14.14
C GLU A 508 18.38 -34.36 -12.97
N ILE A 509 17.11 -33.92 -12.86
CA ILE A 509 16.17 -34.45 -11.86
C ILE A 509 15.88 -35.93 -12.11
N ASP A 510 15.72 -36.34 -13.36
CA ASP A 510 15.44 -37.72 -13.74
C ASP A 510 16.54 -38.70 -13.29
N ARG A 511 17.79 -38.25 -13.12
CA ARG A 511 18.88 -39.09 -12.58
C ARG A 511 18.68 -39.48 -11.11
N PHE A 512 17.80 -38.80 -10.39
CA PHE A 512 17.47 -39.08 -8.99
C PHE A 512 16.16 -39.86 -8.80
N ARG A 513 15.36 -40.00 -9.87
CA ARG A 513 14.15 -40.84 -9.91
C ARG A 513 14.56 -42.30 -10.06
#